data_AF-A0A1C7FHH8-F1
#
_entry.id   AF-A0A1C7FHH8-F1
#
_cell.length_a   1.000
_cell.length_b   1.000
_cell.length_c   1.000
_cell.angle_alpha   90.00
_cell.angle_beta   90.00
_cell.angle_gamma   90.00
#
_symmetry.space_group_name_H-M   'P 1'
#
loop_
_entity.id
_entity.type
_entity.pdbx_description
1 polymer ?
#
loop_
_entity_poly.entity_id
_entity_poly.type
_entity_poly.pdbx_seq_one_letter_code
_entity_poly.pdbx_strand_id
1 'polypeptide(L)'
;MVYLHFTAEQQQLVQLVDEFGRRYPFTIEGDEQFLVQCYDYMDAFKRVMDSSTKVQMDYFLTQYEGFYRFANMMERLAEGIASGAITVPRDH
;
A
#
# COMPACT_ATOMS: atom_id res chain seq x y z
N MET A 1 7.88 -16.84 22.90
CA MET A 1 7.68 -16.59 21.46
C MET A 1 6.25 -16.12 21.28
N VAL A 2 6.05 -14.92 20.75
CA VAL A 2 4.71 -14.46 20.35
C VAL A 2 4.48 -15.01 18.95
N TYR A 3 3.50 -15.91 18.78
CA TYR A 3 3.09 -16.38 17.46
C TYR A 3 2.18 -15.32 16.85
N LEU A 4 2.62 -14.67 15.77
CA LEU A 4 1.71 -13.88 14.94
C LEU A 4 0.78 -14.84 14.20
N HIS A 5 -0.52 -14.65 14.38
CA HIS A 5 -1.54 -15.34 13.61
C HIS A 5 -2.10 -14.39 12.55
N PHE A 6 -2.27 -14.87 11.32
CA PHE A 6 -2.88 -14.11 10.23
C PHE A 6 -4.09 -14.87 9.72
N THR A 7 -5.15 -14.13 9.36
CA THR A 7 -6.26 -14.74 8.64
C THR A 7 -5.85 -15.07 7.21
N ALA A 8 -6.53 -16.05 6.59
CA ALA A 8 -6.30 -16.37 5.18
C ALA A 8 -6.55 -15.16 4.27
N GLU A 9 -7.57 -14.35 4.59
CA GLU A 9 -7.88 -13.11 3.88
C GLU A 9 -6.74 -12.10 3.95
N GLN A 10 -6.19 -11.83 5.14
CA GLN A 10 -5.03 -10.94 5.29
C GLN A 10 -3.85 -11.41 4.43
N GLN A 11 -3.54 -12.70 4.46
CA GLN A 11 -2.43 -13.26 3.68
C GLN A 11 -2.67 -13.08 2.18
N GLN A 12 -3.88 -13.37 1.70
CA GLN A 12 -4.23 -13.21 0.29
C GLN A 12 -4.17 -11.75 -0.17
N LEU A 13 -4.74 -10.83 0.61
CA LEU A 13 -4.77 -9.41 0.27
C LEU A 13 -3.38 -8.77 0.34
N VAL A 14 -2.58 -9.10 1.35
CA VAL A 14 -1.18 -8.64 1.44
C VAL A 14 -0.39 -9.14 0.23
N GLN A 15 -0.54 -10.42 -0.13
CA GLN A 15 0.15 -10.97 -1.29
C GLN A 15 -0.30 -10.29 -2.60
N LEU A 16 -1.61 -10.06 -2.77
CA LEU A 16 -2.15 -9.37 -3.94
C LEU A 16 -1.56 -7.95 -4.10
N VAL A 17 -1.55 -7.17 -3.01
CA VAL A 17 -1.01 -5.82 -3.01
C VAL A 17 0.51 -5.83 -3.17
N ASP A 18 1.20 -6.79 -2.56
CA ASP A 18 2.65 -6.96 -2.70
C ASP A 18 3.07 -7.27 -4.15
N GLU A 19 2.38 -8.20 -4.80
CA GLU A 19 2.62 -8.53 -6.20
C GLU A 19 2.39 -7.33 -7.11
N PHE A 20 1.37 -6.52 -6.84
CA PHE A 20 1.17 -5.25 -7.56
C PHE A 20 2.29 -4.23 -7.26
N GLY A 21 2.68 -4.07 -5.99
CA GLY A 21 3.76 -3.17 -5.58
C GLY A 21 5.11 -3.48 -6.24
N ARG A 22 5.37 -4.75 -6.59
CA ARG A 22 6.58 -5.16 -7.31
C ARG A 22 6.45 -5.19 -8.83
N ARG A 23 5.26 -4.87 -9.39
CA ARG A 23 4.97 -5.00 -10.83
C ARG A 23 5.81 -4.07 -11.70
N TYR A 24 6.11 -2.87 -11.21
CA TYR A 24 6.87 -1.85 -11.93
C TYR A 24 8.26 -1.65 -11.31
N PRO A 25 9.28 -1.28 -12.09
CA PRO A 25 10.60 -0.98 -11.54
C PRO A 25 10.55 0.20 -10.57
N PHE A 26 11.53 0.27 -9.66
CA PHE A 26 11.72 1.37 -8.72
C PHE A 26 12.43 2.55 -9.41
N THR A 27 11.75 3.15 -10.38
CA THR A 27 12.17 4.36 -11.10
C THR A 27 11.01 5.36 -11.15
N ILE A 28 11.27 6.59 -11.59
CA ILE A 28 10.23 7.61 -11.73
C ILE A 28 9.14 7.13 -12.70
N GLU A 29 9.51 6.56 -13.84
CA GLU A 29 8.56 6.05 -14.83
C GLU A 29 7.76 4.86 -14.28
N GLY A 30 8.39 4.00 -13.48
CA GLY A 30 7.72 2.89 -12.82
C GLY A 30 6.76 3.35 -11.72
N ASP A 31 7.11 4.40 -10.99
CA ASP A 31 6.25 5.02 -9.98
C ASP A 31 5.03 5.71 -10.62
N GLU A 32 5.20 6.38 -11.77
CA GLU A 32 4.09 6.93 -12.54
C GLU A 32 3.12 5.83 -13.00
N GLN A 33 3.65 4.73 -13.56
CA GLN A 33 2.82 3.59 -13.98
C GLN A 33 2.10 2.94 -12.80
N PHE A 34 2.76 2.84 -11.65
CA PHE A 34 2.16 2.36 -10.41
C PHE A 34 0.98 3.26 -10.00
N LEU A 35 1.19 4.58 -9.96
CA LEU A 35 0.17 5.55 -9.51
C LEU A 35 -1.07 5.56 -10.40
N VAL A 36 -0.91 5.33 -11.70
CA VAL A 36 -2.05 5.24 -12.64
C VAL A 36 -2.95 4.03 -12.34
N GLN A 37 -2.41 2.94 -11.80
CA GLN A 37 -3.14 1.68 -11.62
C GLN A 37 -3.41 1.31 -10.16
N CYS A 38 -2.86 2.05 -9.20
CA CYS A 38 -2.95 1.68 -7.79
C CYS A 38 -4.38 1.73 -7.24
N TYR A 39 -5.27 2.51 -7.84
CA TYR A 39 -6.67 2.65 -7.43
C TYR A 39 -7.39 1.29 -7.30
N ASP A 40 -7.18 0.39 -8.25
CA ASP A 40 -7.82 -0.94 -8.28
C ASP A 40 -7.42 -1.83 -7.08
N TYR A 41 -6.33 -1.50 -6.41
CA TYR A 41 -5.78 -2.23 -5.26
C TYR A 41 -6.02 -1.52 -3.91
N MET A 42 -6.64 -0.32 -3.92
CA MET A 42 -6.89 0.46 -2.70
C MET A 42 -7.84 -0.24 -1.73
N ASP A 43 -8.89 -0.90 -2.24
CA ASP A 43 -9.83 -1.64 -1.38
C ASP A 43 -9.13 -2.79 -0.66
N ALA A 44 -8.31 -3.56 -1.38
CA ALA A 44 -7.52 -4.65 -0.82
C ALA A 44 -6.55 -4.13 0.25
N PHE A 45 -5.82 -3.05 -0.05
CA PHE A 45 -4.91 -2.42 0.90
C PHE A 45 -5.64 -1.91 2.15
N LYS A 46 -6.78 -1.23 1.98
CA LYS A 46 -7.62 -0.75 3.09
C LYS A 46 -8.10 -1.89 3.98
N ARG A 47 -8.58 -2.99 3.40
CA ARG A 47 -9.03 -4.16 4.17
C ARG A 47 -7.90 -4.80 4.99
N VAL A 48 -6.67 -4.82 4.46
CA VAL A 48 -5.50 -5.23 5.26
C VAL A 48 -5.30 -4.29 6.43
N MET A 49 -5.32 -2.96 6.22
CA MET A 49 -5.14 -1.99 7.31
C MET A 49 -6.24 -2.11 8.38
N ASP A 50 -7.50 -2.21 7.97
CA ASP A 50 -8.66 -2.26 8.88
C ASP A 50 -8.71 -3.56 9.69
N SER A 51 -8.15 -4.66 9.16
CA SER A 51 -8.16 -5.99 9.80
C SER A 51 -6.89 -6.32 10.58
N SER A 52 -5.85 -5.50 10.49
CA SER A 52 -4.52 -5.82 11.04
C SER A 52 -4.22 -5.02 12.30
N THR A 53 -3.68 -5.71 13.30
CA THR A 53 -3.06 -5.07 14.46
C THR A 53 -1.77 -4.35 14.05
N LYS A 54 -1.30 -3.41 14.87
CA LYS A 54 -0.02 -2.74 14.64
C LYS A 54 1.14 -3.72 14.44
N VAL A 55 1.21 -4.77 15.25
CA VAL A 55 2.30 -5.76 15.16
C VAL A 55 2.24 -6.55 13.85
N GLN A 56 1.04 -6.88 13.36
CA GLN A 56 0.87 -7.52 12.05
C GLN A 56 1.24 -6.57 10.91
N MET A 57 0.85 -5.30 11.00
CA MET A 57 1.24 -4.27 10.03
C MET A 57 2.76 -4.07 9.98
N ASP A 58 3.41 -3.95 11.14
CA ASP A 58 4.88 -3.84 11.23
C ASP A 58 5.55 -5.06 10.55
N TYR A 59 5.00 -6.26 10.73
CA TYR A 59 5.46 -7.47 10.05
C TYR A 59 5.26 -7.38 8.53
N PHE A 60 4.06 -7.05 8.06
CA PHE A 60 3.77 -6.96 6.63
C PHE A 60 4.67 -5.94 5.91
N LEU A 61 4.83 -4.74 6.50
CA LEU A 61 5.70 -3.70 5.97
C LEU A 61 7.19 -4.10 5.93
N THR A 62 7.61 -5.05 6.79
CA THR A 62 8.99 -5.53 6.80
C THR A 62 9.22 -6.71 5.86
N GLN A 63 8.23 -7.60 5.71
CA GLN A 63 8.40 -8.86 4.97
C GLN A 63 7.96 -8.79 3.50
N TYR A 64 7.08 -7.85 3.16
CA TYR A 64 6.50 -7.72 1.82
C TYR A 64 6.92 -6.38 1.21
N GLU A 65 8.00 -6.39 0.45
CA GLU A 65 8.61 -5.18 -0.13
C GLU A 65 7.64 -4.40 -1.03
N GLY A 66 6.81 -5.09 -1.81
CA GLY A 66 5.80 -4.46 -2.65
C GLY A 66 4.67 -3.85 -1.82
N PHE A 67 4.27 -4.52 -0.73
CA PHE A 67 3.28 -3.97 0.20
C PHE A 67 3.80 -2.71 0.88
N TYR A 68 5.07 -2.72 1.28
CA TYR A 68 5.76 -1.55 1.80
C TYR A 68 5.79 -0.41 0.77
N ARG A 69 6.18 -0.70 -0.48
CA ARG A 69 6.18 0.31 -1.56
C ARG A 69 4.79 0.93 -1.74
N PHE A 70 3.74 0.10 -1.71
CA PHE A 70 2.36 0.58 -1.82
C PHE A 70 2.01 1.54 -0.69
N ALA A 71 2.29 1.14 0.55
CA ALA A 71 2.05 1.97 1.73
C ALA A 71 2.83 3.30 1.67
N ASN A 72 4.12 3.25 1.30
CA ASN A 72 4.95 4.44 1.19
C ASN A 72 4.47 5.40 0.09
N MET A 73 3.99 4.86 -1.03
CA MET A 73 3.43 5.70 -2.09
C MET A 73 2.15 6.41 -1.63
N MET A 74 1.30 5.72 -0.87
CA MET A 74 0.09 6.33 -0.31
C MET A 74 0.40 7.38 0.76
N GLU A 75 1.39 7.12 1.61
CA GLU A 75 1.89 8.10 2.58
C GLU A 75 2.39 9.37 1.88
N ARG A 76 3.25 9.23 0.86
CA ARG A 76 3.76 10.37 0.08
C ARG A 76 2.66 11.14 -0.65
N LEU A 77 1.65 10.45 -1.17
CA LEU A 77 0.48 11.08 -1.78
C LEU A 77 -0.28 11.91 -0.74
N ALA A 78 -0.54 11.33 0.45
CA ALA A 78 -1.23 12.01 1.54
C ALA A 78 -0.44 13.23 2.05
N GLU A 79 0.87 13.10 2.22
CA GLU A 79 1.77 14.21 2.58
C GLU A 79 1.76 15.32 1.53
N GLY A 80 1.81 14.95 0.23
CA GLY A 80 1.72 15.90 -0.86
C GLY A 80 0.40 16.69 -0.85
N ILE A 81 -0.71 16.02 -0.54
CA ILE A 81 -2.02 16.67 -0.39
C ILE A 81 -2.04 17.58 0.85
N ALA A 82 -1.60 17.07 2.01
CA ALA A 82 -1.63 17.82 3.26
C ALA A 82 -0.72 19.05 3.25
N SER A 83 0.41 18.98 2.56
CA SER A 83 1.35 20.11 2.36
C SER A 83 0.90 21.10 1.29
N GLY A 84 -0.09 20.75 0.47
CA GLY A 84 -0.54 21.54 -0.68
C GLY A 84 0.35 21.42 -1.92
N ALA A 85 1.36 20.55 -1.90
CA ALA A 85 2.18 20.24 -3.08
C ALA A 85 1.38 19.52 -4.17
N ILE A 86 0.38 18.73 -3.78
CA ILE A 86 -0.60 18.09 -4.66
C ILE A 86 -1.95 18.74 -4.42
N THR A 87 -2.51 19.37 -5.46
CA THR A 87 -3.86 19.94 -5.38
C THR A 87 -4.87 18.86 -5.74
N VAL A 88 -5.76 18.53 -4.81
CA VAL A 88 -6.93 17.70 -5.09
C VAL A 88 -7.94 18.56 -5.87
N PRO A 89 -8.34 18.16 -7.09
CA PRO A 89 -9.39 18.87 -7.81
C PRO A 89 -10.67 18.90 -6.96
N ARG A 90 -11.34 20.06 -6.91
CA ARG A 90 -12.69 20.11 -6.32
C ARG A 90 -13.61 19.34 -7.26
N ASP A 91 -14.42 18.43 -6.73
CA ASP A 91 -15.43 17.70 -7.48
C ASP A 91 -16.16 18.63 -8.45
N HIS A 92 -16.19 18.26 -9.73
CA HIS A 92 -17.00 18.94 -10.75
C HIS A 92 -18.43 18.41 -10.74
#